data_AF-A0AAW1ITX2-F1
#
_entry.id   AF-A0AAW1ITX2-F1
#
_cell.length_a   1.000
_cell.length_b   1.000
_cell.length_c   1.000
_cell.angle_alpha   90.00
_cell.angle_beta   90.00
_cell.angle_gamma   90.00
#
_symmetry.space_group_name_H-M   'P 1'
#
loop_
_entity.id
_entity.type
_entity.pdbx_description
1 polymer ?
#
loop_
_entity_poly.entity_id
_entity_poly.type
_entity_poly.pdbx_seq_one_letter_code
_entity_poly.pdbx_strand_id
1 'polypeptide(L)'
;MQFVLLADNNNPVQNDKWKIRPLMDKLEHALLKYFVPEENINYDESMVKYFERYGLEQFIRGKPIRVGYKMWSLNISGGYLFNFDLYQNKNPLCVYSDEQLYGKANGPLVGMLRELLESKKKLPYKLSICRQLIRKPNSAP
;
A
#
# COMPACT_ATOMS: atom_id res chain seq x y z
N MET A 1 9.25 13.99 20.83
CA MET A 1 10.36 13.85 19.87
C MET A 1 10.25 14.98 18.85
N GLN A 2 11.27 15.83 18.71
CA GLN A 2 11.22 16.99 17.81
C GLN A 2 12.13 16.88 16.57
N PHE A 3 13.13 15.98 16.55
CA PHE A 3 14.21 16.00 15.54
C PHE A 3 14.42 14.69 14.78
N VAL A 4 13.39 13.85 14.65
CA VAL A 4 13.50 12.63 13.83
C VAL A 4 13.30 13.00 12.36
N LEU A 5 14.37 12.89 11.57
CA LEU A 5 14.36 13.11 10.12
C LEU A 5 14.54 11.77 9.41
N LEU A 6 13.65 11.47 8.46
CA LEU A 6 13.59 10.19 7.74
C LEU A 6 13.92 10.31 6.24
N ALA A 7 14.18 11.52 5.77
CA ALA A 7 14.60 11.81 4.41
C ALA A 7 15.70 12.87 4.39
N ASP A 8 16.55 12.79 3.36
CA ASP A 8 17.54 13.81 3.07
C ASP A 8 16.86 15.02 2.42
N ASN A 9 16.88 16.17 3.10
CA ASN A 9 16.29 17.41 2.57
C ASN A 9 17.16 18.04 1.45
N ASN A 10 18.43 17.65 1.34
CA ASN A 10 19.33 18.16 0.30
C ASN A 10 19.13 17.42 -1.03
N ASN A 11 18.59 16.21 -0.99
CA ASN A 11 18.31 15.40 -2.16
C ASN A 11 16.85 14.87 -2.12
N PRO A 12 15.86 15.75 -2.38
CA PRO A 12 14.47 15.35 -2.32
C PRO A 12 14.15 14.33 -3.40
N VAL A 13 13.52 13.21 -3.01
CA VAL A 13 13.00 12.23 -3.96
C VAL A 13 11.94 12.92 -4.82
N GLN A 14 12.25 13.08 -6.11
CA GLN A 14 11.39 13.79 -7.04
C GLN A 14 10.07 13.03 -7.20
N ASN A 15 8.97 13.77 -7.24
CA ASN A 15 7.60 13.28 -7.40
C ASN A 15 6.99 12.51 -6.22
N ASP A 16 7.72 12.23 -5.13
CA ASP A 16 7.10 11.63 -3.95
C ASP A 16 6.69 12.66 -2.90
N LYS A 17 5.47 12.52 -2.37
CA LYS A 17 4.86 13.49 -1.45
C LYS A 17 5.31 13.32 0.00
N TRP A 18 6.13 12.31 0.29
CA TRP A 18 6.36 11.87 1.66
C TRP A 18 7.85 11.81 2.01
N LYS A 19 8.23 12.54 3.06
CA LYS A 19 9.56 12.43 3.70
C LYS A 19 9.80 11.09 4.40
N ILE A 20 8.81 10.19 4.39
CA ILE A 20 8.91 8.85 4.97
C ILE A 20 9.22 7.76 3.93
N ARG A 21 9.22 8.09 2.62
CA ARG A 21 9.44 7.08 1.57
C ARG A 21 10.74 6.30 1.73
N PRO A 22 11.90 6.92 2.03
CA PRO A 22 13.15 6.17 2.21
C PRO A 22 13.08 5.16 3.36
N LEU A 23 12.27 5.42 4.39
CA LEU A 23 12.02 4.47 5.47
C LEU A 23 11.07 3.36 5.00
N MET A 24 9.99 3.72 4.29
CA MET A 24 9.03 2.75 3.76
C MET A 24 9.71 1.76 2.81
N ASP A 25 10.52 2.23 1.86
CA ASP A 25 11.22 1.35 0.91
C ASP A 25 12.14 0.36 1.63
N LYS A 26 12.84 0.82 2.68
CA LYS A 26 13.69 -0.05 3.52
C LYS A 26 12.87 -1.09 4.29
N LEU A 27 11.72 -0.69 4.83
CA LEU A 27 10.82 -1.59 5.53
C LEU A 27 10.25 -2.63 4.56
N GLU A 28 9.72 -2.20 3.43
CA GLU A 28 9.15 -3.05 2.40
C GLU A 28 10.17 -4.10 1.93
N HIS A 29 11.41 -3.67 1.61
CA HIS A 29 12.47 -4.60 1.22
C HIS A 29 12.78 -5.63 2.31
N ALA A 30 12.83 -5.21 3.58
CA ALA A 30 13.05 -6.12 4.69
C ALA A 30 11.88 -7.11 4.86
N LEU A 31 10.63 -6.63 4.82
CA LEU A 31 9.44 -7.46 4.96
C LEU A 31 9.33 -8.48 3.81
N LEU A 32 9.55 -8.04 2.57
CA LEU A 32 9.58 -8.90 1.38
C LEU A 32 10.67 -9.97 1.44
N LYS A 33 11.84 -9.62 2.00
CA LYS A 33 12.95 -10.56 2.17
C LYS A 33 12.61 -11.64 3.19
N TYR A 34 12.14 -11.24 4.37
CA TYR A 34 12.00 -12.14 5.52
C TYR A 34 10.65 -12.83 5.65
N PHE A 35 9.62 -12.47 4.88
CA PHE A 35 8.36 -13.20 4.95
C PHE A 35 8.52 -14.66 4.50
N VAL A 36 7.87 -15.56 5.22
CA VAL A 36 7.72 -16.96 4.86
C VAL A 36 6.43 -17.09 4.04
N PRO A 37 6.49 -17.56 2.79
CA PRO A 37 5.29 -17.75 1.98
C PRO A 37 4.29 -18.72 2.60
N GLU A 38 3.03 -18.30 2.65
CA GLU A 38 1.88 -19.16 2.94
C GLU A 38 0.97 -19.23 1.71
N GLU A 39 0.17 -20.28 1.60
CA GLU A 39 -0.78 -20.43 0.48
C GLU A 39 -1.75 -19.25 0.43
N ASN A 40 -2.24 -18.79 1.57
CA ASN A 40 -3.26 -17.74 1.62
C ASN A 40 -2.63 -16.36 1.84
N ILE A 41 -2.92 -15.44 0.93
CA ILE A 41 -2.55 -14.03 1.02
C ILE A 41 -3.81 -13.16 1.00
N ASN A 42 -3.78 -12.08 1.78
CA ASN A 42 -4.90 -11.18 2.00
C ASN A 42 -4.53 -9.77 1.56
N TYR A 43 -5.38 -9.16 0.74
CA TYR A 43 -5.25 -7.78 0.30
C TYR A 43 -6.40 -6.93 0.86
N ASP A 44 -6.05 -5.88 1.61
CA ASP A 44 -7.02 -4.99 2.24
C ASP A 44 -6.51 -3.54 2.33
N GLU A 45 -7.41 -2.64 2.71
CA GLU A 45 -7.17 -1.26 3.06
C GLU A 45 -7.05 -1.08 4.57
N SER A 46 -5.89 -0.58 5.01
CA SER A 46 -5.58 -0.20 6.38
C SER A 46 -5.67 1.32 6.56
N MET A 47 -6.05 1.76 7.77
CA MET A 47 -6.11 3.18 8.13
C MET A 47 -5.12 3.49 9.24
N VAL A 48 -4.19 4.41 8.99
CA VAL A 48 -3.26 4.94 9.98
C VAL A 48 -3.79 6.27 10.49
N LYS A 49 -4.04 6.35 11.79
CA LYS A 49 -4.58 7.55 12.42
C LYS A 49 -3.57 8.69 12.32
N TYR A 50 -4.01 9.80 11.76
CA TYR A 50 -3.27 11.05 11.72
C TYR A 50 -4.26 12.20 11.86
N PHE A 51 -3.84 13.27 12.52
CA PHE A 51 -4.72 14.38 12.89
C PHE A 51 -4.31 15.73 12.29
N GLU A 52 -3.12 15.82 11.71
CA GLU A 52 -2.64 17.09 11.17
C GLU A 52 -2.99 17.20 9.68
N ARG A 53 -3.49 18.36 9.29
CA ARG A 53 -4.03 18.59 7.95
C ARG A 53 -2.93 18.84 6.92
N TYR A 54 -2.31 17.76 6.45
CA TYR A 54 -1.36 17.79 5.31
C TYR A 54 -2.02 17.44 3.96
N GLY A 55 -3.35 17.42 3.88
CA GLY A 55 -4.11 17.35 2.62
C GLY A 55 -4.15 15.97 1.93
N LEU A 56 -3.53 14.95 2.52
CA LEU A 56 -3.48 13.58 2.00
C LEU A 56 -4.35 12.59 2.80
N GLU A 57 -4.97 13.07 3.88
CA GLU A 57 -5.89 12.29 4.71
C GLU A 57 -7.09 11.81 3.87
N GLN A 58 -7.46 10.57 4.08
CA GLN A 58 -8.66 9.97 3.51
C GLN A 58 -9.73 9.85 4.59
N PHE A 59 -10.98 10.10 4.19
CA PHE A 59 -12.14 9.82 5.01
C PHE A 59 -12.84 8.55 4.52
N ILE A 60 -12.84 7.51 5.33
CA ILE A 60 -13.52 6.23 5.03
C ILE A 60 -14.63 5.99 6.05
N ARG A 61 -15.88 5.96 5.58
CA ARG A 61 -17.04 5.65 6.43
C ARG A 61 -17.00 4.19 6.86
N GLY A 62 -17.34 3.93 8.13
CA GLY A 62 -17.45 2.57 8.68
C GLY A 62 -16.16 1.96 9.22
N LYS A 63 -14.99 2.57 9.00
CA LYS A 63 -13.74 2.17 9.68
C LYS A 63 -13.69 2.76 11.10
N PRO A 64 -13.08 2.07 12.09
CA PRO A 64 -12.89 2.62 13.44
C PRO A 64 -12.11 3.94 13.43
N ILE A 65 -11.07 4.01 12.60
CA ILE A 65 -10.34 5.24 12.26
C ILE A 65 -10.93 5.78 10.95
N ARG A 66 -11.76 6.82 11.07
CA ARG A 66 -12.49 7.37 9.91
C ARG A 66 -11.67 8.36 9.10
N VAL A 67 -10.77 9.10 9.75
CA VAL A 67 -9.87 10.09 9.12
C VAL A 67 -8.44 9.66 9.42
N GLY A 68 -7.62 9.59 8.37
CA GLY A 68 -6.21 9.25 8.50
C GLY A 68 -5.59 8.93 7.15
N TYR A 69 -4.40 8.36 7.18
CA TYR A 69 -3.75 7.89 5.96
C TYR A 69 -4.23 6.49 5.59
N LYS A 70 -4.70 6.37 4.35
CA LYS A 70 -5.10 5.09 3.78
C LYS A 70 -3.86 4.37 3.24
N MET A 71 -3.71 3.10 3.57
CA MET A 71 -2.65 2.24 3.05
C MET A 71 -3.24 0.98 2.45
N TRP A 72 -2.66 0.54 1.34
CA TRP A 72 -2.83 -0.79 0.81
C TRP A 72 -1.94 -1.75 1.59
N SER A 73 -2.46 -2.93 1.93
CA SER A 73 -1.74 -3.89 2.78
C SER A 73 -1.90 -5.29 2.21
N LEU A 74 -0.78 -6.00 2.11
CA LEU A 74 -0.70 -7.38 1.66
C LEU A 74 -0.09 -8.24 2.78
N ASN A 75 -0.90 -9.16 3.29
CA ASN A 75 -0.58 -9.95 4.47
C ASN A 75 -0.74 -11.43 4.20
N ILE A 76 0.02 -12.28 4.89
CA ILE A 76 -0.25 -13.72 4.94
C ILE A 76 -1.35 -14.02 5.97
N SER A 77 -1.87 -15.25 5.99
CA SER A 77 -2.90 -15.68 6.95
C SER A 77 -2.47 -15.57 8.41
N GLY A 78 -1.18 -15.75 8.71
CA GLY A 78 -0.60 -15.47 10.03
C GLY A 78 -0.60 -14.00 10.46
N GLY A 79 -1.08 -13.07 9.63
CA GLY A 79 -1.19 -11.63 9.92
C GLY A 79 0.08 -10.83 9.61
N TYR A 80 1.16 -11.49 9.20
CA TYR A 80 2.40 -10.81 8.82
C TYR A 80 2.20 -9.95 7.57
N LEU A 81 2.44 -8.65 7.69
CA LEU A 81 2.44 -7.69 6.59
C LEU A 81 3.76 -7.84 5.82
N PHE A 82 3.69 -8.24 4.55
CA PHE A 82 4.89 -8.44 3.74
C PHE A 82 5.06 -7.42 2.62
N ASN A 83 3.99 -6.75 2.19
CA ASN A 83 4.06 -5.62 1.28
C ASN A 83 2.95 -4.61 1.62
N PHE A 84 3.20 -3.32 1.42
CA PHE A 84 2.25 -2.24 1.64
C PHE A 84 2.61 -1.01 0.81
N ASP A 85 1.61 -0.20 0.49
CA ASP A 85 1.84 1.08 -0.17
C ASP A 85 0.85 2.13 0.32
N LEU A 86 1.29 3.38 0.33
CA LEU A 86 0.51 4.48 0.83
C LEU A 86 -0.36 5.05 -0.28
N TYR A 87 -1.67 5.12 -0.05
CA TYR A 87 -2.59 5.62 -1.07
C TYR A 87 -2.32 7.10 -1.35
N GLN A 88 -2.08 7.42 -2.62
CA GLN A 88 -1.94 8.79 -3.10
C GLN A 88 -3.00 9.07 -4.16
N ASN A 89 -3.78 10.14 -4.00
CA ASN A 89 -4.81 10.54 -4.98
C ASN A 89 -4.27 10.75 -6.41
N LYS A 90 -2.97 11.06 -6.53
CA LYS A 90 -2.19 11.12 -7.77
C LYS A 90 -0.81 10.57 -7.40
N ASN A 91 -0.56 9.29 -7.67
CA ASN A 91 0.75 8.69 -7.49
C ASN A 91 1.53 8.79 -8.82
N PRO A 92 2.53 9.66 -8.93
CA PRO A 92 3.37 9.73 -10.13
C PRO A 92 4.37 8.57 -10.24
N LEU A 93 4.51 7.73 -9.20
CA LEU A 93 5.37 6.55 -9.16
C LEU A 93 4.63 5.24 -9.41
N CYS A 94 3.29 5.20 -9.22
CA CYS A 94 2.51 4.12 -9.81
C CYS A 94 2.70 4.23 -11.33
N VAL A 95 3.15 3.14 -11.96
CA VAL A 95 3.17 3.07 -13.42
C VAL A 95 1.75 3.36 -13.87
N TYR A 96 1.55 4.53 -14.48
CA TYR A 96 0.23 5.06 -14.87
C TYR A 96 -0.60 4.02 -15.65
N SER A 97 0.03 3.00 -16.24
CA SER A 97 -0.62 1.90 -16.95
C SER A 97 -1.46 0.96 -16.06
N ASP A 98 -1.02 0.61 -14.84
CA ASP A 98 -1.70 -0.46 -14.09
C ASP A 98 -2.99 0.04 -13.42
N GLU A 99 -3.01 1.28 -12.92
CA GLU A 99 -4.25 1.90 -12.44
C GLU A 99 -5.25 2.14 -13.57
N GLN A 100 -4.77 2.46 -14.79
CA GLN A 100 -5.63 2.62 -15.97
C GLN A 100 -6.22 1.27 -16.40
N LEU A 101 -5.44 0.20 -16.34
CA LEU A 101 -5.85 -1.13 -16.82
C LEU A 101 -6.69 -1.91 -15.80
N TYR A 102 -6.29 -1.88 -14.52
CA TYR A 102 -6.90 -2.69 -13.47
C TYR A 102 -7.75 -1.88 -12.47
N GLY A 103 -7.71 -0.55 -12.57
CA GLY A 103 -8.42 0.37 -11.67
C GLY A 103 -7.63 0.70 -10.40
N LYS A 104 -8.06 1.75 -9.70
CA LYS A 104 -7.36 2.30 -8.51
C LYS A 104 -7.17 1.34 -7.34
N ALA A 105 -8.03 0.33 -7.22
CA ALA A 105 -7.94 -0.66 -6.16
C ALA A 105 -7.00 -1.82 -6.50
N ASN A 106 -6.96 -2.25 -7.77
CA ASN A 106 -6.17 -3.42 -8.18
C ASN A 106 -4.80 -3.05 -8.75
N GLY A 107 -4.61 -1.84 -9.27
CA GLY A 107 -3.31 -1.37 -9.76
C GLY A 107 -2.19 -1.54 -8.71
N PRO A 108 -2.37 -1.05 -7.47
CA PRO A 108 -1.38 -1.24 -6.40
C PRO A 108 -1.13 -2.71 -6.07
N LEU A 109 -2.17 -3.55 -6.03
CA LEU A 109 -2.03 -5.00 -5.83
C LEU A 109 -1.15 -5.64 -6.91
N VAL A 110 -1.36 -5.31 -8.19
CA VAL A 110 -0.54 -5.83 -9.29
C VAL A 110 0.91 -5.39 -9.16
N GLY A 111 1.16 -4.12 -8.77
CA GLY A 111 2.49 -3.61 -8.46
C GLY A 111 3.18 -4.44 -7.37
N MET A 112 2.51 -4.60 -6.23
CA MET A 112 3.02 -5.38 -5.09
C MET A 112 3.33 -6.84 -5.44
N LEU A 113 2.50 -7.47 -6.27
CA LEU A 113 2.73 -8.84 -6.72
C LEU A 113 3.90 -8.94 -7.70
N ARG A 114 4.15 -7.90 -8.50
CA ARG A 114 5.32 -7.84 -9.40
C ARG A 114 6.63 -7.64 -8.64
N GLU A 115 6.61 -7.05 -7.45
CA GLU A 115 7.80 -6.87 -6.60
C GLU A 115 8.25 -8.16 -5.90
N LEU A 116 7.40 -9.19 -5.86
CA LEU A 116 7.77 -10.48 -5.28
C LEU A 116 9.02 -11.07 -5.94
N LEU A 117 9.89 -11.66 -5.12
CA LEU A 117 11.04 -12.45 -5.58
C LEU A 117 10.58 -13.57 -6.51
N GLU A 118 11.32 -13.84 -7.58
CA GLU A 118 10.96 -14.85 -8.59
C GLU A 118 10.75 -16.25 -8.01
N SER A 119 11.52 -16.62 -6.98
CA SER A 119 11.34 -17.88 -6.26
C SER A 119 9.99 -17.97 -5.53
N LYS A 120 9.52 -16.84 -5.00
CA LYS A 120 8.25 -16.75 -4.26
C LYS A 120 7.07 -16.65 -5.23
N LYS A 121 7.21 -15.98 -6.38
CA LYS A 121 6.16 -15.84 -7.41
C LYS A 121 5.59 -17.16 -7.96
N LYS A 122 6.39 -18.23 -7.98
CA LYS A 122 5.99 -19.53 -8.53
C LYS A 122 5.11 -20.35 -7.58
N LEU A 123 4.94 -19.90 -6.34
CA LEU A 123 4.16 -20.62 -5.35
C LEU A 123 2.65 -20.49 -5.63
N PRO A 124 1.87 -21.54 -5.32
CA PRO A 124 0.43 -21.53 -5.56
C PRO A 124 -0.27 -20.68 -4.50
N TYR A 125 -0.40 -19.38 -4.74
CA TYR A 125 -1.10 -18.47 -3.84
C TYR A 125 -2.61 -18.45 -4.09
N LYS A 126 -3.38 -18.41 -3.00
CA LYS A 126 -4.80 -18.06 -2.94
C LYS A 126 -4.93 -16.63 -2.43
N LEU A 127 -5.38 -15.74 -3.30
CA LEU A 127 -5.56 -14.33 -2.97
C LEU A 127 -6.99 -14.06 -2.48
N SER A 128 -7.10 -13.60 -1.25
CA SER A 128 -8.33 -13.08 -0.66
C SER A 128 -8.32 -11.55 -0.71
N ILE A 129 -9.34 -10.96 -1.33
CA ILE A 129 -9.48 -9.51 -1.44
C ILE A 129 -10.65 -9.07 -0.56
N CYS A 130 -10.44 -8.02 0.23
CA CYS A 130 -11.51 -7.46 1.04
C CYS A 130 -12.69 -7.03 0.16
N ARG A 131 -13.91 -7.41 0.56
CA ARG A 131 -15.15 -7.18 -0.21
C ARG A 131 -15.40 -5.71 -0.54
N GLN A 132 -14.86 -4.78 0.26
CA GLN A 132 -14.97 -3.33 0.02
C GLN A 132 -14.18 -2.89 -1.24
N LEU A 133 -13.18 -3.66 -1.65
CA LEU A 133 -12.31 -3.38 -2.81
C LEU A 133 -12.90 -3.91 -4.11
N ILE A 134 -13.73 -4.95 -3.99
CA ILE A 134 -14.53 -5.50 -5.08
C ILE A 134 -15.73 -4.56 -5.27
N ARG A 135 -15.50 -3.39 -5.87
CA ARG A 135 -16.62 -2.54 -6.29
C ARG A 135 -17.44 -3.29 -7.34
N LYS A 136 -18.74 -3.43 -7.07
CA LYS A 136 -19.71 -3.82 -8.09
C LYS A 136 -19.59 -2.87 -9.29
N PRO A 137 -19.75 -3.36 -10.53
CA PRO A 137 -19.94 -2.47 -11.66
C PRO A 137 -21.12 -1.56 -11.32
N ASN A 138 -20.92 -0.24 -11.43
CA ASN A 138 -21.90 0.82 -11.18
C ASN A 138 -22.08 1.23 -9.70
N SER A 139 -21.17 2.07 -9.22
CA SER A 139 -21.51 3.19 -8.32
C SER A 139 -20.35 4.17 -8.27
N ALA A 140 -20.29 5.02 -9.30
CA ALA A 140 -19.75 6.36 -9.16
C ALA A 140 -20.94 7.30 -8.84
N PRO A 141 -20.75 8.34 -8.01
CA PRO A 141 -21.68 9.47 -7.98
C PRO A 141 -21.69 10.22 -9.32
#